data_AF-A0A9X4JST4-F1
#
_entry.id   AF-A0A9X4JST4-F1
#
_cell.length_a   1.000
_cell.length_b   1.000
_cell.length_c   1.000
_cell.angle_alpha   90.00
_cell.angle_beta   90.00
_cell.angle_gamma   90.00
#
_symmetry.space_group_name_H-M   'P 1'
#
loop_
_entity.id
_entity.type
_entity.pdbx_description
1 polymer ?
#
loop_
_entity_poly.entity_id
_entity_poly.type
_entity_poly.pdbx_seq_one_letter_code
_entity_poly.pdbx_strand_id
1 'polypeptide(L)'
;MLWLDKFHEEHMAIIRILPKLEGNLKDIEYGGAGQNVIWELIEFATVIKNVLIPHFKEEDLIVYPKAASVDENGKIFISGMYDEHKILYEAFDGFIKSIGDMPDKEKNLKHITAQIISTSKNINIEETPKNFNRSWPVQPLEGNIDKEAILKYGYQIVQMLGEHIKKEETVVAELIKRATDIKRQSTQ
;
A
#
# COMPACT_ATOMS: atom_id res chain seq x y z
N MET A 1 1.04 11.00 -18.86
CA MET A 1 -0.29 10.62 -19.39
C MET A 1 -1.16 10.69 -18.15
N LEU A 2 -2.09 11.64 -18.01
CA LEU A 2 -2.62 12.07 -16.68
C LEU A 2 -2.95 10.93 -15.69
N TRP A 3 -3.45 9.80 -16.20
CA TRP A 3 -3.73 8.61 -15.39
C TRP A 3 -2.47 7.88 -14.89
N LEU A 4 -1.45 7.68 -15.74
CA LEU A 4 -0.16 7.07 -15.36
C LEU A 4 0.58 7.93 -14.33
N ASP A 5 0.44 9.25 -14.45
CA ASP A 5 1.06 10.20 -13.53
C ASP A 5 0.41 10.09 -12.13
N LYS A 6 -0.93 10.00 -12.06
CA LYS A 6 -1.67 9.73 -10.81
C LYS A 6 -1.30 8.37 -10.19
N PHE A 7 -1.18 7.34 -11.02
CA PHE A 7 -0.81 5.99 -10.61
C PHE A 7 0.57 5.95 -9.95
N HIS A 8 1.55 6.62 -10.57
CA HIS A 8 2.89 6.80 -10.00
C HIS A 8 2.87 7.55 -8.66
N GLU A 9 2.07 8.62 -8.55
CA GLU A 9 1.96 9.38 -7.29
C GLU A 9 1.42 8.51 -6.13
N GLU A 10 0.43 7.66 -6.39
CA GLU A 10 -0.14 6.73 -5.42
C GLU A 10 0.91 5.70 -4.96
N HIS A 11 1.66 5.12 -5.89
CA HIS A 11 2.77 4.20 -5.60
C HIS A 11 3.87 4.83 -4.75
N MET A 12 4.30 6.04 -5.08
CA MET A 12 5.33 6.73 -4.29
C MET A 12 4.86 7.04 -2.87
N ALA A 13 3.57 7.34 -2.68
CA ALA A 13 3.01 7.54 -1.36
C ALA A 13 3.00 6.25 -0.53
N ILE A 14 2.69 5.11 -1.16
CA ILE A 14 2.71 3.79 -0.51
C ILE A 14 4.14 3.37 -0.14
N ILE A 15 5.12 3.57 -1.04
CA ILE A 15 6.51 3.24 -0.74
C ILE A 15 7.03 4.01 0.48
N ARG A 16 6.63 5.28 0.64
CA ARG A 16 7.08 6.13 1.76
C ARG A 16 6.58 5.69 3.14
N ILE A 17 5.47 4.95 3.21
CA ILE A 17 4.92 4.50 4.49
C ILE A 17 5.49 3.14 4.93
N LEU A 18 6.09 2.36 4.01
CA LEU A 18 6.65 1.04 4.32
C LEU A 18 7.80 1.05 5.35
N PRO A 19 8.80 1.96 5.27
CA PRO A 19 9.87 2.01 6.28
C PRO A 19 9.35 2.27 7.68
N LYS A 20 8.27 3.05 7.79
CA LYS A 20 7.66 3.36 9.08
C LYS A 20 6.89 2.15 9.64
N LEU A 21 6.16 1.41 8.80
CA LEU A 21 5.61 0.12 9.20
C LEU A 21 6.73 -0.82 9.69
N GLU A 22 7.82 -0.95 8.94
CA GLU A 22 8.95 -1.81 9.33
C GLU A 22 9.53 -1.42 10.69
N GLY A 23 9.72 -0.12 10.95
CA GLY A 23 10.16 0.37 12.27
C GLY A 23 9.21 -0.04 13.40
N ASN A 24 7.91 0.10 13.18
CA ASN A 24 6.88 -0.28 14.15
C ASN A 24 6.87 -1.79 14.42
N LEU A 25 7.11 -2.62 13.41
CA LEU A 25 7.23 -4.08 13.58
C LEU A 25 8.46 -4.44 14.41
N LYS A 26 9.61 -3.78 14.17
CA LYS A 26 10.81 -3.96 15.00
C LYS A 26 10.56 -3.55 16.45
N ASP A 27 9.85 -2.45 16.70
CA ASP A 27 9.47 -2.05 18.06
C ASP A 27 8.62 -3.12 18.76
N ILE A 28 7.71 -3.79 18.04
CA ILE A 28 6.96 -4.92 18.60
C ILE A 28 7.87 -6.10 18.91
N GLU A 29 8.73 -6.46 17.95
CA GLU A 29 9.66 -7.60 18.03
C GLU A 29 10.62 -7.47 19.22
N TYR A 30 11.17 -6.28 19.45
CA TYR A 30 12.10 -6.02 20.56
C TYR A 30 11.42 -5.62 21.87
N GLY A 31 10.08 -5.63 21.93
CA GLY A 31 9.32 -5.26 23.13
C GLY A 31 9.34 -3.77 23.47
N GLY A 32 9.76 -2.91 22.54
CA GLY A 32 9.74 -1.45 22.64
C GLY A 32 8.41 -0.80 22.26
N ALA A 33 7.45 -1.57 21.74
CA ALA A 33 6.17 -1.06 21.28
C ALA A 33 5.32 -0.48 22.41
N GLY A 34 5.14 0.85 22.41
CA GLY A 34 4.15 1.56 23.21
C GLY A 34 2.82 1.77 22.49
N GLN A 35 1.87 2.44 23.14
CA GLN A 35 0.54 2.73 22.59
C GLN A 35 0.58 3.46 21.22
N ASN A 36 1.58 4.31 20.98
CA ASN A 36 1.74 5.02 19.71
C ASN A 36 1.96 4.04 18.54
N VAL A 37 2.75 2.98 18.75
CA VAL A 37 3.00 1.96 17.74
C VAL A 37 1.68 1.28 17.37
N ILE A 38 0.82 0.97 18.35
CA ILE A 38 -0.49 0.38 18.08
C ILE A 38 -1.40 1.31 17.27
N TRP A 39 -1.45 2.60 17.63
CA TRP A 39 -2.23 3.57 16.86
C TRP A 39 -1.76 3.65 15.41
N GLU A 40 -0.45 3.69 15.19
CA GLU A 40 0.12 3.73 13.85
C GLU A 40 -0.16 2.43 13.06
N LEU A 41 -0.22 1.26 13.71
CA LEU A 41 -0.63 0.01 13.06
C LEU A 41 -2.12 0.03 12.67
N ILE A 42 -2.99 0.56 13.54
CA ILE A 42 -4.42 0.78 13.23
C ILE A 42 -4.57 1.73 12.03
N GLU A 43 -3.80 2.82 12.01
CA GLU A 43 -3.77 3.75 10.88
C GLU A 43 -3.29 3.04 9.61
N PHE A 44 -2.24 2.22 9.67
CA PHE A 44 -1.77 1.47 8.51
C PHE A 44 -2.82 0.47 8.01
N ALA A 45 -3.51 -0.26 8.89
CA ALA A 45 -4.61 -1.14 8.51
C ALA A 45 -5.79 -0.39 7.87
N THR A 46 -6.00 0.85 8.28
CA THR A 46 -6.95 1.76 7.63
C THR A 46 -6.50 2.14 6.22
N VAL A 47 -5.21 2.39 6.01
CA VAL A 47 -4.63 2.62 4.68
C VAL A 47 -4.80 1.40 3.79
N ILE A 48 -4.54 0.21 4.31
CA ILE A 48 -4.77 -1.05 3.57
C ILE A 48 -6.22 -1.10 3.07
N LYS A 49 -7.20 -0.93 3.97
CA LYS A 49 -8.63 -1.05 3.64
C LYS A 49 -9.11 -0.02 2.62
N ASN A 50 -8.68 1.23 2.77
CA ASN A 50 -9.28 2.35 2.05
C ASN A 50 -8.45 2.85 0.86
N VAL A 51 -7.19 2.42 0.75
CA VAL A 51 -6.27 2.86 -0.30
C VAL A 51 -5.72 1.66 -1.06
N LEU A 52 -4.99 0.76 -0.40
CA LEU A 52 -4.29 -0.35 -1.10
C LEU A 52 -5.26 -1.33 -1.75
N ILE A 53 -6.26 -1.82 -1.01
CA ILE A 53 -7.24 -2.77 -1.56
C ILE A 53 -8.03 -2.16 -2.73
N PRO A 54 -8.56 -0.94 -2.64
CA PRO A 54 -9.20 -0.30 -3.79
C PRO A 54 -8.27 -0.10 -4.99
N HIS A 55 -7.01 0.29 -4.75
CA HIS A 55 -6.02 0.48 -5.80
C HIS A 55 -5.73 -0.83 -6.55
N PHE A 56 -5.48 -1.92 -5.83
CA PHE A 56 -5.26 -3.25 -6.42
C PHE A 56 -6.46 -3.73 -7.24
N LYS A 57 -7.68 -3.46 -6.76
CA LYS A 57 -8.89 -3.74 -7.53
C LYS A 57 -8.98 -2.92 -8.82
N GLU A 58 -8.54 -1.67 -8.81
CA GLU A 58 -8.51 -0.84 -10.02
C GLU A 58 -7.49 -1.39 -11.04
N GLU A 59 -6.32 -1.82 -10.56
CA GLU A 59 -5.29 -2.47 -11.38
C GLU A 59 -5.80 -3.73 -12.04
N ASP A 60 -6.37 -4.64 -11.24
CA ASP A 60 -6.92 -5.92 -11.68
C ASP A 60 -8.01 -5.72 -12.76
N LEU A 61 -8.83 -4.68 -12.63
CA LEU A 61 -9.96 -4.44 -13.51
C LEU A 61 -9.60 -3.66 -14.79
N ILE A 62 -8.64 -2.73 -14.70
CA ILE A 62 -8.40 -1.74 -15.76
C ILE A 62 -7.00 -1.86 -16.34
N VAL A 63 -5.99 -1.98 -15.48
CA VAL A 63 -4.59 -1.85 -15.87
C VAL A 63 -4.07 -3.16 -16.42
N TYR A 64 -4.17 -4.21 -15.62
CA TYR A 64 -3.62 -5.53 -15.95
C TYR A 64 -4.22 -6.11 -17.24
N PRO A 65 -5.54 -6.01 -17.50
CA PRO A 65 -6.10 -6.44 -18.78
C PRO A 65 -5.50 -5.71 -19.99
N LYS A 66 -5.23 -4.40 -19.85
CA LYS A 66 -4.61 -3.60 -20.91
C LYS A 66 -3.13 -3.93 -21.10
N ALA A 67 -2.39 -4.17 -20.03
CA ALA A 67 -0.99 -4.57 -20.10
C ALA A 67 -0.83 -5.98 -20.70
N ALA A 68 -1.72 -6.90 -20.35
CA ALA A 68 -1.72 -8.28 -20.86
C ALA A 68 -2.06 -8.38 -22.36
N SER A 69 -2.70 -7.36 -22.95
CA SER A 69 -3.11 -7.39 -24.36
C SER A 69 -1.98 -7.09 -25.35
N VAL A 70 -0.76 -6.84 -24.88
CA VAL A 70 0.38 -6.43 -25.74
C VAL A 70 0.94 -7.62 -26.51
N ASP A 71 1.37 -8.66 -25.79
CA ASP A 71 1.97 -9.88 -26.32
C ASP A 71 1.88 -11.02 -25.28
N GLU A 72 2.26 -12.25 -25.67
CA GLU A 72 2.17 -13.42 -24.79
C GLU A 72 3.07 -13.29 -23.55
N ASN A 73 4.22 -12.62 -23.66
CA ASN A 73 5.09 -12.37 -22.51
C ASN A 73 4.44 -11.42 -21.51
N GLY A 74 3.79 -10.35 -21.99
CA GLY A 74 3.01 -9.45 -21.17
C GLY A 74 1.88 -10.18 -20.44
N LYS A 75 1.19 -11.09 -21.11
CA LYS A 75 0.15 -11.93 -20.49
C LYS A 75 0.70 -12.85 -19.38
N ILE A 76 1.81 -13.54 -19.63
CA ILE A 76 2.47 -14.40 -18.62
C ILE A 76 2.92 -13.57 -17.42
N PHE A 77 3.54 -12.41 -17.67
CA PHE A 77 3.99 -11.51 -16.63
C PHE A 77 2.82 -11.02 -15.75
N ILE A 78 1.74 -10.54 -16.38
CA ILE A 78 0.55 -10.07 -15.66
C ILE A 78 -0.15 -11.20 -14.90
N SER A 79 -0.12 -12.44 -15.40
CA SER A 79 -0.58 -13.60 -14.61
C SER A 79 0.19 -13.73 -13.28
N GLY A 80 1.50 -13.52 -13.29
CA GLY A 80 2.32 -13.48 -12.07
C GLY A 80 1.96 -12.32 -11.15
N MET A 81 1.61 -11.16 -11.70
CA MET A 81 1.15 -10.01 -10.89
C MET A 81 -0.15 -10.31 -10.14
N TYR A 82 -1.11 -11.00 -10.77
CA TYR A 82 -2.33 -11.46 -10.07
C TYR A 82 -2.03 -12.43 -8.93
N ASP A 83 -1.05 -13.33 -9.11
CA ASP A 83 -0.63 -14.25 -8.04
C ASP A 83 0.01 -13.48 -6.87
N GLU A 84 0.79 -12.44 -7.16
CA GLU A 84 1.34 -11.55 -6.13
C GLU A 84 0.24 -10.78 -5.38
N HIS A 85 -0.76 -10.24 -6.09
CA HIS A 85 -1.95 -9.63 -5.48
C HIS A 85 -2.66 -10.59 -4.53
N LYS A 86 -2.83 -11.86 -4.89
CA LYS A 86 -3.45 -12.87 -4.01
C LYS A 86 -2.67 -13.03 -2.70
N ILE A 87 -1.35 -13.10 -2.76
CA ILE A 87 -0.49 -13.24 -1.57
C ILE A 87 -0.56 -11.96 -0.72
N LEU A 88 -0.52 -10.79 -1.34
CA LEU A 88 -0.65 -9.50 -0.67
C LEU A 88 -2.03 -9.33 -0.03
N TYR A 89 -3.11 -9.76 -0.68
CA TYR A 89 -4.46 -9.76 -0.09
C TYR A 89 -4.54 -10.65 1.15
N GLU A 90 -3.92 -11.83 1.14
CA GLU A 90 -3.84 -12.69 2.33
C GLU A 90 -3.09 -11.98 3.47
N ALA A 91 -1.96 -11.32 3.16
CA ALA A 91 -1.19 -10.58 4.15
C ALA A 91 -1.98 -9.37 4.71
N PHE A 92 -2.67 -8.63 3.84
CA PHE A 92 -3.54 -7.52 4.22
C PHE A 92 -4.66 -7.96 5.16
N ASP A 93 -5.38 -9.02 4.81
CA ASP A 93 -6.46 -9.56 5.63
C ASP A 93 -5.95 -10.08 6.98
N GLY A 94 -4.83 -10.82 6.98
CA GLY A 94 -4.18 -11.29 8.19
C GLY A 94 -3.73 -10.17 9.12
N PHE A 95 -3.12 -9.12 8.57
CA PHE A 95 -2.70 -7.93 9.33
C PHE A 95 -3.88 -7.13 9.89
N ILE A 96 -4.95 -6.98 9.10
CA ILE A 96 -6.17 -6.30 9.56
C ILE A 96 -6.81 -7.05 10.73
N LYS A 97 -6.89 -8.38 10.64
CA LYS A 97 -7.51 -9.22 11.67
C LYS A 97 -6.70 -9.25 12.96
N SER A 98 -5.37 -9.22 12.87
CA SER A 98 -4.49 -9.29 14.04
C SER A 98 -4.51 -8.04 14.93
N ILE A 99 -4.97 -6.90 14.38
CA ILE A 99 -5.16 -5.65 15.12
C ILE A 99 -6.46 -5.63 15.93
N GLY A 100 -7.43 -6.51 15.62
CA GLY A 100 -8.72 -6.59 16.32
C GLY A 100 -9.73 -5.51 15.89
N ASP A 101 -10.71 -5.24 16.76
CA ASP A 101 -11.77 -4.25 16.49
C ASP A 101 -11.18 -2.84 16.35
N MET A 102 -11.12 -2.34 15.11
CA MET A 102 -10.75 -0.97 14.84
C MET A 102 -11.84 -0.04 15.39
N PRO A 103 -11.51 1.00 16.17
CA PRO A 103 -12.52 1.95 16.60
C PRO A 103 -13.17 2.61 15.38
N ASP A 104 -14.50 2.59 15.32
CA ASP A 104 -15.33 3.33 14.35
C ASP A 104 -15.13 4.84 14.56
N LYS A 105 -14.05 5.40 14.00
CA LYS A 105 -13.80 6.84 13.97
C LYS A 105 -13.61 7.31 12.53
N GLU A 106 -14.62 7.09 11.68
CA GLU A 106 -14.76 7.61 10.31
C GLU A 106 -14.34 9.08 10.12
N LYS A 107 -14.37 9.91 11.17
CA LYS A 107 -14.00 11.34 11.10
C LYS A 107 -12.50 11.61 10.91
N ASN A 108 -11.59 10.74 11.39
CA ASN A 108 -10.15 10.91 11.16
C ASN A 108 -9.68 10.30 9.82
N LEU A 109 -10.50 9.44 9.20
CA LEU A 109 -10.14 8.72 7.97
C LEU A 109 -9.98 9.64 6.76
N LYS A 110 -10.86 10.63 6.59
CA LYS A 110 -10.73 11.61 5.50
C LYS A 110 -9.44 12.40 5.58
N HIS A 111 -8.91 12.64 6.78
CA HIS A 111 -7.67 13.36 6.99
C HIS A 111 -6.46 12.51 6.60
N ILE A 112 -6.43 11.21 6.93
CA ILE A 112 -5.32 10.31 6.58
C ILE A 112 -5.25 10.08 5.07
N THR A 113 -6.38 9.79 4.43
CA THR A 113 -6.45 9.64 2.97
C THR A 113 -6.11 10.95 2.26
N ALA A 114 -6.66 12.08 2.71
CA ALA A 114 -6.28 13.40 2.18
C ALA A 114 -4.81 13.73 2.45
N GLN A 115 -4.22 13.23 3.54
CA GLN A 115 -2.83 13.44 3.88
C GLN A 115 -1.92 12.62 2.97
N ILE A 116 -2.18 11.32 2.79
CA ILE A 116 -1.47 10.46 1.82
C ILE A 116 -1.55 11.06 0.40
N ILE A 117 -2.74 11.51 -0.01
CA ILE A 117 -2.95 12.20 -1.30
C ILE A 117 -2.30 13.61 -1.32
N SER A 118 -2.19 14.31 -0.20
CA SER A 118 -1.49 15.62 -0.15
C SER A 118 0.03 15.47 -0.16
N THR A 119 0.56 14.42 0.47
CA THR A 119 1.97 14.08 0.47
C THR A 119 2.39 13.57 -0.92
N SER A 120 1.48 12.90 -1.64
CA SER A 120 1.66 12.54 -3.06
C SER A 120 1.67 13.75 -3.99
N LYS A 121 1.02 14.88 -3.64
CA LYS A 121 1.11 16.14 -4.42
C LYS A 121 2.34 16.98 -4.10
N ASN A 122 3.05 16.67 -3.01
CA ASN A 122 4.22 17.39 -2.52
C ASN A 122 5.49 16.51 -2.54
N ILE A 123 5.65 15.66 -3.56
CA ILE A 123 6.73 14.65 -3.65
C ILE A 123 8.13 15.25 -3.47
N ASN A 124 8.32 16.54 -3.78
CA ASN A 124 9.58 17.28 -3.62
C ASN A 124 9.78 17.92 -2.23
N ILE A 125 8.92 17.64 -1.25
CA ILE A 125 8.99 18.19 0.10
C ILE A 125 9.10 17.01 1.08
N GLU A 126 10.25 16.88 1.76
CA GLU A 126 10.48 15.92 2.86
C GLU A 126 9.68 16.32 4.12
N GLU A 127 8.37 16.51 4.02
CA GLU A 127 7.54 16.69 5.21
C GLU A 127 6.85 15.38 5.57
N THR A 128 7.38 14.74 6.61
CA THR A 128 6.70 13.67 7.33
C THR A 128 5.34 14.20 7.82
N PRO A 129 4.23 13.47 7.61
CA PRO A 129 2.91 13.90 8.05
C PRO A 129 2.90 14.31 9.53
N LYS A 130 2.46 15.54 9.85
CA LYS A 130 2.58 16.19 11.18
C LYS A 130 2.00 15.41 12.38
N ASN A 131 1.17 14.39 12.13
CA ASN A 131 0.61 13.53 13.18
C ASN A 131 1.57 12.42 13.64
N PHE A 132 2.62 12.12 12.87
CA PHE A 132 3.69 11.18 13.23
C PHE A 132 4.68 11.74 14.27
N ASN A 133 4.61 13.05 14.56
CA ASN A 133 5.48 13.73 15.53
C ASN A 133 4.79 14.04 16.88
N ARG A 134 3.56 13.57 17.11
CA ARG A 134 2.87 13.80 18.38
C ARG A 134 3.20 12.70 19.39
N SER A 135 3.95 13.05 20.43
CA SER A 135 4.10 12.22 21.61
C SER A 135 2.80 12.22 22.42
N TRP A 136 2.03 11.14 22.33
CA TRP A 136 0.96 10.87 23.27
C TRP A 136 1.53 10.17 24.51
N PRO A 137 0.97 10.41 25.72
CA PRO A 137 1.44 9.78 26.95
C PRO A 137 1.36 8.25 26.85
N VAL A 138 2.44 7.58 27.24
CA VAL A 138 2.57 6.12 27.26
C VAL A 138 1.62 5.56 28.31
N GLN A 139 0.58 4.86 27.88
CA GLN A 139 -0.27 4.04 28.76
C GLN A 139 -0.09 2.56 28.39
N PRO A 140 -0.17 1.63 29.37
CA PRO A 140 -0.16 0.19 29.11
C PRO A 140 -1.35 -0.23 28.24
N LEU A 141 -1.13 -1.25 27.43
CA LEU A 141 -2.10 -1.79 26.48
C LEU A 141 -3.34 -2.36 27.18
N GLU A 142 -4.51 -1.85 26.84
CA GLU A 142 -5.79 -2.55 27.00
C GLU A 142 -6.30 -2.94 25.60
N GLY A 143 -6.10 -4.20 25.20
CA GLY A 143 -6.59 -4.73 23.92
C GLY A 143 -5.96 -6.09 23.57
N ASN A 144 -6.79 -7.04 23.12
CA ASN A 144 -6.35 -8.36 22.64
C ASN A 144 -5.76 -8.23 21.22
N ILE A 145 -4.50 -7.82 21.13
CA ILE A 145 -3.78 -7.72 19.85
C ILE A 145 -2.93 -8.98 19.65
N ASP A 146 -3.02 -9.59 18.47
CA ASP A 146 -2.20 -10.75 18.10
C ASP A 146 -0.85 -10.30 17.54
N LYS A 147 0.14 -10.17 18.43
CA LYS A 147 1.48 -9.71 18.09
C LYS A 147 2.18 -10.61 17.07
N GLU A 148 2.03 -11.93 17.20
CA GLU A 148 2.68 -12.89 16.30
C GLU A 148 2.13 -12.75 14.88
N ALA A 149 0.80 -12.64 14.75
CA ALA A 149 0.17 -12.41 13.46
C ALA A 149 0.53 -11.03 12.88
N ILE A 150 0.58 -9.97 13.69
CA ILE A 150 1.05 -8.64 13.22
C ILE A 150 2.45 -8.73 12.63
N LEU A 151 3.40 -9.36 13.33
CA LEU A 151 4.77 -9.49 12.85
C LEU A 151 4.84 -10.30 11.56
N LYS A 152 4.18 -11.46 11.52
CA LYS A 152 4.13 -12.34 10.34
C LYS A 152 3.63 -11.59 9.11
N TYR A 153 2.43 -11.03 9.20
CA TYR A 153 1.79 -10.39 8.04
C TYR A 153 2.38 -9.03 7.72
N GLY A 154 2.78 -8.26 8.74
CA GLY A 154 3.43 -6.98 8.57
C GLY A 154 4.74 -7.09 7.80
N TYR A 155 5.62 -8.04 8.18
CA TYR A 155 6.88 -8.25 7.46
C TYR A 155 6.65 -8.77 6.04
N GLN A 156 5.63 -9.62 5.84
CA GLN A 156 5.24 -10.06 4.50
C GLN A 156 4.83 -8.87 3.61
N ILE A 157 4.04 -7.92 4.14
CA ILE A 157 3.67 -6.69 3.43
C ILE A 157 4.90 -5.86 3.08
N VAL A 158 5.78 -5.60 4.06
CA VAL A 158 7.00 -4.79 3.84
C VAL A 158 7.89 -5.40 2.75
N GLN A 159 8.10 -6.72 2.80
CA GLN A 159 8.97 -7.42 1.85
C GLN A 159 8.40 -7.48 0.43
N MET A 160 7.09 -7.68 0.30
CA MET A 160 6.48 -7.92 -1.01
C MET A 160 6.01 -6.64 -1.70
N LEU A 161 5.39 -5.72 -0.96
CA LEU A 161 4.69 -4.58 -1.57
C LEU A 161 5.65 -3.64 -2.30
N GLY A 162 6.85 -3.41 -1.75
CA GLY A 162 7.84 -2.55 -2.40
C GLY A 162 8.36 -3.11 -3.73
N GLU A 163 8.69 -4.39 -3.77
CA GLU A 163 9.15 -5.04 -5.01
C GLU A 163 8.00 -5.22 -6.02
N HIS A 164 6.77 -5.42 -5.55
CA HIS A 164 5.59 -5.47 -6.39
C HIS A 164 5.36 -4.12 -7.12
N ILE A 165 5.28 -3.02 -6.37
CA ILE A 165 5.12 -1.67 -6.93
C ILE A 165 6.24 -1.34 -7.91
N LYS A 166 7.48 -1.74 -7.61
CA LYS A 166 8.61 -1.53 -8.52
C LYS A 166 8.42 -2.23 -9.87
N LYS A 167 7.84 -3.42 -9.90
CA LYS A 167 7.50 -4.13 -11.15
C LYS A 167 6.41 -3.39 -11.92
N GLU A 168 5.45 -2.79 -11.23
CA GLU A 168 4.39 -2.00 -11.85
C GLU A 168 4.92 -0.73 -12.49
N GLU A 169 5.75 0.01 -11.75
CA GLU A 169 6.40 1.24 -12.19
C GLU A 169 7.37 1.05 -13.34
N THR A 170 7.90 -0.16 -13.51
CA THR A 170 8.87 -0.46 -14.57
C THR A 170 8.24 -1.22 -15.72
N VAL A 171 7.81 -2.45 -15.47
CA VAL A 171 7.35 -3.38 -16.50
C VAL A 171 5.91 -3.11 -16.91
N VAL A 172 4.98 -2.96 -15.96
CA VAL A 172 3.56 -2.72 -16.28
C VAL A 172 3.39 -1.37 -16.97
N ALA A 173 4.05 -0.32 -16.47
CA ALA A 173 4.05 1.01 -17.09
C ALA A 173 4.53 0.95 -18.56
N GLU A 174 5.59 0.18 -18.85
CA GLU A 174 6.08 -0.02 -20.22
C GLU A 174 5.06 -0.76 -21.09
N LEU A 175 4.47 -1.86 -20.58
CA LEU A 175 3.42 -2.60 -21.30
C LEU A 175 2.22 -1.70 -21.63
N ILE A 176 1.77 -0.87 -20.69
CA ILE A 176 0.67 0.09 -20.91
C ILE A 176 1.02 1.12 -21.98
N LYS A 177 2.25 1.62 -22.00
CA LYS A 177 2.75 2.54 -23.03
C LYS A 177 2.68 1.87 -24.41
N ARG A 178 3.24 0.66 -24.53
CA ARG A 178 3.21 -0.14 -25.77
C ARG A 178 1.78 -0.42 -26.24
N ALA A 179 0.89 -0.83 -25.35
CA ALA A 179 -0.53 -1.06 -25.66
C ALA A 179 -1.22 0.20 -26.23
N THR A 180 -0.86 1.36 -25.70
CA THR A 180 -1.41 2.65 -26.14
C THR A 180 -0.90 3.03 -27.53
N ASP A 181 0.38 2.76 -27.82
CA ASP A 181 0.98 3.04 -29.12
C ASP A 181 0.43 2.12 -30.22
N ILE A 182 0.22 0.82 -29.94
CA ILE A 182 -0.42 -0.12 -30.87
C ILE A 182 -1.82 0.36 -31.25
N LYS A 183 -2.62 0.77 -30.26
CA LYS A 183 -3.98 1.29 -30.50
C LYS A 183 -3.99 2.54 -31.37
N ARG A 184 -3.00 3.43 -31.24
CA ARG A 184 -2.90 4.62 -32.09
C ARG A 184 -2.60 4.27 -33.55
N GLN A 185 -1.75 3.27 -33.79
CA GLN A 185 -1.40 2.82 -35.13
C GLN A 185 -2.55 2.07 -35.83
N SER A 186 -3.40 1.36 -35.08
CA SER A 186 -4.55 0.63 -35.65
C SER A 186 -5.79 1.50 -35.93
N THR A 187 -5.77 2.79 -35.52
CA THR A 187 -6.87 3.74 -35.76
C THR A 187 -6.54 4.77 -36.84
N GLN A 188 -5.37 4.66 -37.49
CA GLN A 188 -4.96 5.44 -38.68
C GLN A 188 -5.09 4.58 -39.93
#